data_AF-A0A6N8HMY9-F1
#
_entry.id   AF-A0A6N8HMY9-F1
#
_cell.length_a   1.000
_cell.length_b   1.000
_cell.length_c   1.000
_cell.angle_alpha   90.00
_cell.angle_beta   90.00
_cell.angle_gamma   90.00
#
_symmetry.space_group_name_H-M   'P 1'
#
loop_
_entity.id
_entity.type
_entity.pdbx_description
1 polymer ?
#
loop_
_entity_poly.entity_id
_entity_poly.type
_entity_poly.pdbx_seq_one_letter_code
_entity_poly.pdbx_strand_id
1 'polypeptide(L)'
;MKPMKRRNDEAEESERDAVYSHPFILCSMNQTQDPKKELLFDYVEKEFKYNIVVDPIINLKAPMSGFLFPAVTGGTSDVNHVLFSAGKANELDYHLIENVLNAEDVMTAEEDKFVFEEIVRDVTGDRMNTETLYNVYDEIYRVMEESEENEEDDSKLDGKDMEMVLRNSGVKDVSSEKVESAIKRVTDDEQYELKANNIVPKYTSKSIKIQTKVADIKVSPQDLRFLRQVHVNGKLCLMIEVEENTVIEGFEMIPEVLFEKVKEDTE
;
A
#
# COMPACT_ATOMS: atom_id res chain seq x y z
N MET A 1 -7.83 -46.68 1.94
CA MET A 1 -6.60 -47.28 2.46
C MET A 1 -6.09 -48.32 1.47
N LYS A 2 -4.97 -48.04 0.78
CA LYS A 2 -4.27 -49.02 -0.08
C LYS A 2 -3.10 -49.63 0.74
N PRO A 3 -2.70 -50.89 0.48
CA PRO A 3 -1.82 -51.62 1.38
C PRO A 3 -0.35 -51.21 1.22
N MET A 4 0.34 -51.01 2.35
CA MET A 4 1.79 -50.75 2.41
C MET A 4 2.57 -51.97 1.92
N LYS A 5 3.48 -51.75 0.98
CA LYS A 5 4.49 -52.72 0.54
C LYS A 5 5.51 -52.92 1.66
N ARG A 6 5.87 -54.18 1.94
CA ARG A 6 6.86 -54.56 2.97
C ARG A 6 8.21 -53.89 2.70
N ARG A 7 8.77 -53.30 3.75
CA ARG A 7 10.07 -52.64 3.81
C ARG A 7 11.19 -53.69 3.72
N ASN A 8 12.24 -53.39 2.95
CA ASN A 8 13.43 -54.21 2.80
C ASN A 8 14.50 -53.64 3.74
N ASP A 9 15.11 -54.48 4.58
CA ASP A 9 16.00 -54.07 5.69
C ASP A 9 17.46 -53.74 5.27
N GLU A 10 17.71 -53.49 3.99
CA GLU A 10 19.06 -53.16 3.46
C GLU A 10 19.10 -51.81 2.69
N ALA A 11 18.22 -50.88 3.02
CA ALA A 11 18.32 -49.48 2.58
C ALA A 11 18.49 -48.59 3.82
N GLU A 12 19.73 -48.46 4.29
CA GLU A 12 20.13 -47.34 5.16
C GLU A 12 20.24 -46.05 4.33
N GLU A 13 19.15 -45.65 3.69
CA GLU A 13 18.92 -44.26 3.31
C GLU A 13 17.50 -43.91 3.78
N SER A 14 17.46 -43.21 4.90
CA SER A 14 16.24 -42.55 5.35
C SER A 14 15.82 -41.56 4.26
N GLU A 15 14.64 -41.73 3.65
CA GLU A 15 13.99 -40.79 2.71
C GLU A 15 13.79 -39.37 3.30
N ARG A 16 14.35 -39.07 4.47
CA ARG A 16 14.30 -37.78 5.16
C ARG A 16 15.65 -37.07 5.27
N ASP A 17 16.74 -37.63 4.72
CA ASP A 17 18.11 -37.12 4.98
C ASP A 17 18.70 -36.25 3.85
N ALA A 18 17.91 -35.93 2.82
CA ALA A 18 18.20 -34.81 1.92
C ALA A 18 17.21 -33.68 2.21
N VAL A 19 17.32 -33.08 3.40
CA VAL A 19 16.79 -31.72 3.61
C VAL A 19 17.48 -30.86 2.55
N TYR A 20 16.73 -30.42 1.54
CA TYR A 20 17.20 -29.53 0.49
C TYR A 20 17.89 -28.32 1.13
N SER A 21 19.23 -28.36 1.22
CA SER A 21 20.03 -27.27 1.76
C SER A 21 20.17 -26.22 0.68
N HIS A 22 19.28 -25.23 0.68
CA HIS A 22 19.40 -24.05 -0.18
C HIS A 22 20.35 -23.05 0.48
N PRO A 23 21.56 -22.80 -0.05
CA PRO A 23 22.45 -21.78 0.49
C PRO A 23 21.81 -20.41 0.34
N PHE A 24 21.83 -19.61 1.40
CA PHE A 24 21.33 -18.24 1.40
C PHE A 24 22.28 -17.32 2.16
N ILE A 25 22.22 -16.04 1.82
CA ILE A 25 22.88 -14.94 2.50
C ILE A 25 21.77 -14.15 3.20
N LEU A 26 21.86 -14.06 4.53
CA LEU A 26 21.00 -13.23 5.35
C LEU A 26 21.85 -12.12 5.98
N CYS A 27 21.53 -10.88 5.66
CA CYS A 27 22.13 -9.69 6.26
C CYS A 27 21.12 -8.97 7.13
N SER A 28 21.56 -8.48 8.29
CA SER A 28 20.73 -7.70 9.20
C SER A 28 21.53 -6.54 9.79
N MET A 29 21.03 -5.34 9.59
CA MET A 29 21.57 -4.10 10.13
C MET A 29 20.81 -3.76 11.42
N ASN A 30 21.54 -3.63 12.53
CA ASN A 30 20.96 -3.48 13.87
C ASN A 30 21.58 -2.28 14.58
N GLN A 31 20.76 -1.60 15.39
CA GLN A 31 21.28 -0.54 16.27
C GLN A 31 22.06 -1.14 17.43
N THR A 32 23.16 -0.49 17.79
CA THR A 32 23.81 -0.68 19.07
C THR A 32 23.06 0.11 20.15
N GLN A 33 22.97 -0.47 21.34
CA GLN A 33 22.37 0.14 22.51
C GLN A 33 23.39 0.17 23.63
N ASP A 34 23.38 1.27 24.39
CA ASP A 34 24.10 1.30 25.64
C ASP A 34 23.53 0.22 26.58
N PRO A 35 24.41 -0.52 27.27
CA PRO A 35 23.96 -1.46 28.28
C PRO A 35 23.14 -0.71 29.35
N LYS A 36 22.06 -1.35 29.81
CA LYS A 36 21.19 -0.76 30.83
C LYS A 36 22.01 -0.45 32.08
N LYS A 37 21.92 0.80 32.52
CA LYS A 37 22.50 1.24 33.79
C LYS A 37 21.67 0.67 34.94
N GLU A 38 22.13 -0.43 35.50
CA GLU A 38 21.49 -1.12 36.62
C GLU A 38 22.41 -1.08 37.85
N LEU A 39 21.81 -1.03 39.04
CA LEU A 39 22.52 -1.18 40.31
C LEU A 39 22.46 -2.64 40.73
N LEU A 40 23.62 -3.26 40.91
CA LEU A 40 23.76 -4.61 41.44
C LEU A 40 24.04 -4.52 42.93
N PHE A 41 23.35 -5.30 43.74
CA PHE A 41 23.67 -5.42 45.16
C PHE A 41 24.72 -6.51 45.36
N ASP A 42 25.89 -6.13 45.87
CA ASP A 42 26.94 -7.06 46.25
C ASP A 42 26.62 -7.64 47.64
N TYR A 43 26.25 -8.93 47.69
CA TYR A 43 25.91 -9.60 48.95
C TYR A 43 27.11 -9.85 49.88
N VAL A 44 28.34 -9.79 49.36
CA VAL A 44 29.57 -9.97 50.14
C VAL A 44 29.95 -8.65 50.83
N GLU A 45 30.06 -7.58 50.03
CA GLU A 45 30.43 -6.25 50.54
C GLU A 45 29.23 -5.49 51.13
N LYS A 46 27.99 -5.95 50.89
CA LYS A 46 26.72 -5.32 51.29
C LYS A 46 26.55 -3.89 50.74
N GLU A 47 27.00 -3.67 49.52
CA GLU A 47 26.96 -2.35 48.85
C GLU A 47 26.31 -2.44 47.48
N PHE A 48 25.69 -1.33 47.04
CA PHE A 48 25.23 -1.20 45.66
C PHE A 48 26.38 -0.80 44.75
N LYS A 49 26.64 -1.62 43.74
CA LYS A 49 27.64 -1.38 42.69
C LYS A 49 26.96 -1.08 41.37
N TYR A 50 27.60 -0.26 40.54
CA TYR A 50 27.16 -0.05 39.16
C TYR A 50 27.42 -1.31 38.34
N ASN A 51 26.49 -1.68 37.47
CA ASN A 51 26.74 -2.65 36.42
C ASN A 51 27.59 -1.99 35.32
N ILE A 52 28.90 -2.27 35.30
CA ILE A 52 29.85 -1.72 34.33
C ILE A 52 30.03 -2.74 33.20
N VAL A 53 29.03 -2.83 32.33
CA VAL A 53 29.22 -3.42 30.99
C VAL A 53 29.56 -2.25 30.09
N VAL A 54 30.73 -2.30 29.43
CA VAL A 54 31.19 -1.23 28.51
C VAL A 54 30.96 -1.59 27.05
N ASP A 55 30.69 -2.86 26.77
CA ASP A 55 30.43 -3.32 25.41
C ASP A 55 29.00 -2.95 25.00
N PRO A 56 28.82 -2.34 23.81
CA PRO A 56 27.51 -2.03 23.29
C PRO A 56 26.73 -3.31 22.99
N ILE A 57 25.44 -3.31 23.35
CA ILE A 57 24.54 -4.43 23.09
C ILE A 57 23.93 -4.25 21.69
N ILE A 58 24.09 -5.23 20.81
CA ILE A 58 23.42 -5.23 19.50
C ILE A 58 21.95 -5.61 19.70
N ASN A 59 21.02 -4.74 19.30
CA ASN A 59 19.59 -5.02 19.42
C ASN A 59 19.09 -5.90 18.27
N LEU A 60 19.29 -7.22 18.40
CA LEU A 60 18.81 -8.21 17.41
C LEU A 60 17.29 -8.35 17.34
N LYS A 61 16.53 -7.73 18.26
CA LYS A 61 15.05 -7.83 18.29
C LYS A 61 14.36 -6.82 17.40
N ALA A 62 15.05 -5.76 16.99
CA ALA A 62 14.50 -4.72 16.13
C ALA A 62 15.55 -4.33 15.09
N PRO A 63 15.79 -5.19 14.07
CA PRO A 63 16.66 -4.85 12.96
C PRO A 63 16.10 -3.62 12.24
N MET A 64 17.00 -2.72 11.84
CA MET A 64 16.64 -1.50 11.11
C MET A 64 16.38 -1.80 9.63
N SER A 65 17.15 -2.70 9.06
CA SER A 65 17.08 -3.09 7.66
C SER A 65 17.90 -4.36 7.45
N GLY A 66 17.80 -4.98 6.28
CA GLY A 66 18.52 -6.19 5.95
C GLY A 66 18.09 -6.71 4.60
N PHE A 67 18.69 -7.84 4.20
CA PHE A 67 18.32 -8.51 2.97
C PHE A 67 18.51 -10.02 3.08
N LEU A 68 17.75 -10.74 2.25
CA LEU A 68 17.88 -12.17 2.04
C LEU A 68 18.08 -12.43 0.54
N PHE A 69 19.11 -13.21 0.22
CA PHE A 69 19.40 -13.64 -1.15
C PHE A 69 19.79 -15.12 -1.16
N PRO A 70 19.30 -15.94 -2.12
CA PRO A 70 18.25 -15.62 -3.09
C PRO A 70 16.89 -15.36 -2.41
N ALA A 71 16.01 -14.61 -3.07
CA ALA A 71 14.62 -14.45 -2.61
C ALA A 71 13.85 -15.78 -2.74
N VAL A 72 12.60 -15.80 -2.26
CA VAL A 72 11.73 -16.97 -2.38
C VAL A 72 10.46 -16.59 -3.12
N THR A 73 10.30 -17.11 -4.34
CA THR A 73 9.17 -16.84 -5.22
C THR A 73 8.51 -18.18 -5.58
N GLY A 74 7.19 -18.28 -5.40
CA GLY A 74 6.46 -19.53 -5.65
C GLY A 74 6.95 -20.73 -4.81
N GLY A 75 7.54 -20.48 -3.64
CA GLY A 75 8.11 -21.52 -2.76
C GLY A 75 9.46 -22.08 -3.22
N THR A 76 10.09 -21.46 -4.22
CA THR A 76 11.40 -21.86 -4.74
C THR A 76 12.41 -20.71 -4.66
N SER A 77 13.70 -21.07 -4.69
CA SER A 77 14.80 -20.11 -4.64
C SER A 77 14.85 -19.27 -5.91
N ASP A 78 14.75 -17.95 -5.76
CA ASP A 78 14.77 -16.97 -6.84
C ASP A 78 16.09 -16.19 -6.83
N VAL A 79 17.00 -16.57 -7.73
CA VAL A 79 18.33 -15.97 -7.85
C VAL A 79 18.34 -14.63 -8.58
N ASN A 80 17.22 -14.21 -9.15
CA ASN A 80 17.10 -12.92 -9.85
C ASN A 80 16.62 -11.82 -8.91
N HIS A 81 16.10 -12.16 -7.74
CA HIS A 81 15.53 -11.21 -6.80
C HIS A 81 16.22 -11.25 -5.43
N VAL A 82 16.23 -10.10 -4.76
CA VAL A 82 16.68 -9.92 -3.38
C VAL A 82 15.46 -9.53 -2.55
N LEU A 83 15.22 -10.23 -1.44
CA LEU A 83 14.21 -9.79 -0.48
C LEU A 83 14.83 -8.74 0.44
N PHE A 84 14.46 -7.48 0.24
CA PHE A 84 14.93 -6.35 1.02
C PHE A 84 13.94 -6.01 2.15
N SER A 85 14.47 -5.59 3.30
CA SER A 85 13.70 -5.09 4.44
C SER A 85 14.20 -3.70 4.83
N ALA A 86 13.28 -2.75 4.92
CA ALA A 86 13.50 -1.42 5.47
C ALA A 86 12.71 -1.22 6.76
N GLY A 87 13.15 -0.28 7.60
CA GLY A 87 12.50 0.02 8.88
C GLY A 87 11.10 0.62 8.72
N LYS A 88 10.83 1.30 7.60
CA LYS A 88 9.51 1.73 7.18
C LYS A 88 9.32 1.48 5.68
N ALA A 89 8.08 1.28 5.25
CA ALA A 89 7.75 0.92 3.88
C ALA A 89 8.09 2.01 2.84
N ASN A 90 8.20 3.27 3.28
CA ASN A 90 8.43 4.45 2.45
C ASN A 90 9.80 5.11 2.70
N GLU A 91 10.66 4.50 3.52
CA GLU A 91 12.01 5.00 3.82
C GLU A 91 13.03 3.95 3.37
N LEU A 92 13.24 3.86 2.05
CA LEU A 92 14.22 2.96 1.46
C LEU A 92 15.65 3.49 1.69
N ASP A 93 16.58 2.56 1.90
CA ASP A 93 18.01 2.87 1.96
C ASP A 93 18.63 2.73 0.57
N TYR A 94 18.52 3.79 -0.24
CA TYR A 94 19.07 3.82 -1.61
C TYR A 94 20.56 3.55 -1.64
N HIS A 95 21.32 3.96 -0.62
CA HIS A 95 22.74 3.64 -0.57
C HIS A 95 22.97 2.14 -0.46
N LEU A 96 22.18 1.42 0.35
CA LEU A 96 22.26 -0.04 0.40
C LEU A 96 21.82 -0.68 -0.92
N ILE A 97 20.71 -0.21 -1.51
CA ILE A 97 20.16 -0.75 -2.76
C ILE A 97 21.17 -0.59 -3.90
N GLU A 98 21.68 0.61 -4.13
CA GLU A 98 22.59 0.91 -5.23
C GLU A 98 24.02 0.39 -4.98
N ASN A 99 24.60 0.68 -3.81
CA ASN A 99 26.05 0.50 -3.61
C ASN A 99 26.42 -0.84 -2.98
N VAL A 100 25.46 -1.53 -2.35
CA VAL A 100 25.71 -2.83 -1.69
C VAL A 100 25.02 -3.96 -2.44
N LEU A 101 23.72 -3.81 -2.75
CA LEU A 101 22.97 -4.81 -3.50
C LEU A 101 23.19 -4.68 -5.01
N ASN A 102 23.56 -3.50 -5.50
CA ASN A 102 23.63 -3.18 -6.92
C ASN A 102 22.33 -3.61 -7.64
N ALA A 103 21.21 -3.33 -6.98
CA ALA A 103 19.86 -3.58 -7.48
C ALA A 103 19.30 -2.32 -8.14
N GLU A 104 18.28 -2.48 -8.98
CA GLU A 104 17.55 -1.36 -9.55
C GLU A 104 16.78 -0.61 -8.46
N ASP A 105 16.64 0.71 -8.65
CA ASP A 105 15.82 1.52 -7.76
C ASP A 105 14.37 1.06 -7.81
N VAL A 106 13.75 1.02 -6.63
CA VAL A 106 12.36 0.62 -6.49
C VAL A 106 11.56 1.81 -6.00
N MET A 107 10.48 2.10 -6.69
CA MET A 107 9.52 3.12 -6.27
C MET A 107 8.58 2.53 -5.21
N THR A 108 8.38 3.29 -4.14
CA THR A 108 7.47 2.90 -3.07
C THR A 108 6.02 3.16 -3.48
N ALA A 109 5.09 2.46 -2.84
CA ALA A 109 3.67 2.68 -3.10
C ALA A 109 3.20 4.12 -2.78
N GLU A 110 3.88 4.79 -1.83
CA GLU A 110 3.59 6.18 -1.49
C GLU A 110 4.08 7.13 -2.59
N GLU A 111 5.27 6.90 -3.13
CA GLU A 111 5.82 7.70 -4.22
C GLU A 111 5.01 7.54 -5.50
N ASP A 112 4.72 6.31 -5.92
CA ASP A 112 3.87 6.05 -7.09
C ASP A 112 2.50 6.72 -6.95
N LYS A 113 1.89 6.61 -5.76
CA LYS A 113 0.61 7.27 -5.49
C LYS A 113 0.73 8.80 -5.57
N PHE A 114 1.79 9.38 -5.03
CA PHE A 114 2.04 10.82 -5.12
C PHE A 114 2.24 11.28 -6.56
N VAL A 115 3.07 10.56 -7.33
CA VAL A 115 3.31 10.81 -8.76
C VAL A 115 1.99 10.77 -9.52
N PHE A 116 1.18 9.73 -9.31
CA PHE A 116 -0.15 9.61 -9.90
C PHE A 116 -1.04 10.82 -9.55
N GLU A 117 -1.14 11.19 -8.28
CA GLU A 117 -1.97 12.33 -7.84
C GLU A 117 -1.53 13.66 -8.46
N GLU A 118 -0.22 13.90 -8.61
CA GLU A 118 0.31 15.09 -9.27
C GLU A 118 0.04 15.09 -10.77
N ILE A 119 0.20 13.96 -11.47
CA ILE A 119 -0.13 13.85 -12.90
C ILE A 119 -1.63 14.12 -13.12
N VAL A 120 -2.50 13.50 -12.33
CA VAL A 120 -3.95 13.70 -12.43
C VAL A 120 -4.29 15.18 -12.18
N ARG A 121 -3.70 15.80 -11.15
CA ARG A 121 -3.90 17.23 -10.84
C ARG A 121 -3.48 18.14 -11.98
N ASP A 122 -2.34 17.85 -12.59
CA ASP A 122 -1.80 18.64 -13.68
C ASP A 122 -2.64 18.48 -14.97
N VAL A 123 -3.21 17.31 -15.21
CA VAL A 123 -4.10 17.04 -16.35
C VAL A 123 -5.51 17.61 -16.12
N THR A 124 -6.11 17.43 -14.94
CA THR A 124 -7.51 17.83 -14.67
C THR A 124 -7.65 19.24 -14.11
N GLY A 125 -6.54 19.85 -13.68
CA GLY A 125 -6.53 20.97 -12.76
C GLY A 125 -6.80 20.53 -11.31
N ASP A 126 -6.58 21.44 -10.36
CA ASP A 126 -6.72 21.20 -8.89
C ASP A 126 -8.15 20.86 -8.41
N ARG A 127 -9.10 20.62 -9.32
CA ARG A 127 -10.50 20.43 -9.00
C ARG A 127 -11.09 19.27 -9.79
N MET A 128 -11.66 18.32 -9.06
CA MET A 128 -12.40 17.19 -9.58
C MET A 128 -13.63 16.95 -8.71
N ASN A 129 -14.72 16.45 -9.30
CA ASN A 129 -15.88 16.02 -8.52
C ASN A 129 -15.69 14.58 -8.02
N THR A 130 -16.49 14.15 -7.04
CA THR A 130 -16.36 12.82 -6.43
C THR A 130 -16.67 11.67 -7.39
N GLU A 131 -17.52 11.91 -8.38
CA GLU A 131 -17.90 10.92 -9.39
C GLU A 131 -16.74 10.60 -10.35
N THR A 132 -16.09 11.64 -10.87
CA THR A 132 -14.90 11.48 -11.72
C THR A 132 -13.78 10.79 -10.95
N LEU A 133 -13.54 11.16 -9.69
CA LEU A 133 -12.51 10.50 -8.88
C LEU A 133 -12.83 9.03 -8.61
N TYR A 134 -14.10 8.71 -8.35
CA TYR A 134 -14.57 7.32 -8.26
C TYR A 134 -14.29 6.56 -9.55
N ASN A 135 -14.67 7.12 -10.71
CA ASN A 135 -14.47 6.47 -11.99
C ASN A 135 -12.98 6.23 -12.28
N VAL A 136 -12.09 7.16 -11.90
CA VAL A 136 -10.64 6.97 -12.06
C VAL A 136 -10.16 5.75 -11.29
N TYR A 137 -10.54 5.61 -10.02
CA TYR A 137 -10.16 4.44 -9.24
C TYR A 137 -10.83 3.15 -9.71
N ASP A 138 -12.08 3.23 -10.18
CA ASP A 138 -12.81 2.07 -10.74
C ASP A 138 -12.17 1.58 -12.04
N GLU A 139 -11.77 2.48 -12.94
CA GLU A 139 -11.10 2.11 -14.20
C GLU A 139 -9.70 1.52 -13.93
N ILE A 140 -8.93 2.07 -13.00
CA ILE A 140 -7.63 1.47 -12.59
C ILE A 140 -7.85 0.08 -12.02
N TYR A 141 -8.87 -0.09 -11.17
CA TYR A 141 -9.18 -1.39 -10.58
C TYR A 141 -9.58 -2.42 -11.66
N ARG A 142 -10.35 -2.03 -12.69
CA ARG A 142 -10.67 -2.92 -13.81
C ARG A 142 -9.44 -3.34 -14.60
N VAL A 143 -8.52 -2.41 -14.88
CA VAL A 143 -7.25 -2.74 -15.55
C VAL A 143 -6.46 -3.77 -14.74
N MET A 144 -6.48 -3.66 -13.41
CA MET A 144 -5.84 -4.65 -12.53
C MET A 144 -6.53 -6.01 -12.58
N GLU A 145 -7.86 -6.06 -12.50
CA GLU A 145 -8.61 -7.33 -12.59
C GLU A 145 -8.36 -8.02 -13.94
N GLU A 146 -8.33 -7.26 -15.04
CA GLU A 146 -8.02 -7.79 -16.37
C GLU A 146 -6.59 -8.36 -16.47
N SER A 147 -5.59 -7.71 -15.87
CA SER A 147 -4.21 -8.23 -15.81
C SER A 147 -4.09 -9.50 -14.96
N GLU A 148 -4.76 -9.55 -13.80
CA GLU A 148 -4.77 -10.73 -12.92
C GLU A 148 -5.39 -11.96 -13.60
N GLU A 149 -6.47 -11.78 -14.36
CA GLU A 149 -7.09 -12.85 -15.15
C GLU A 149 -6.16 -13.41 -16.25
N ASN A 150 -5.22 -12.58 -16.74
CA ASN A 150 -4.26 -12.94 -17.77
C ASN A 150 -2.91 -13.46 -17.21
N GLU A 151 -2.81 -13.67 -15.89
CA GLU A 151 -1.57 -14.08 -15.21
C GLU A 151 -0.40 -13.09 -15.40
N GLU A 152 -0.70 -11.80 -15.58
CA GLU A 152 0.30 -10.73 -15.62
C GLU A 152 0.56 -10.22 -14.19
N ASP A 153 1.70 -10.58 -13.61
CA ASP A 153 2.06 -10.34 -12.19
C ASP A 153 2.19 -8.85 -11.81
N ASP A 154 2.29 -7.94 -12.77
CA ASP A 154 2.53 -6.51 -12.52
C ASP A 154 1.70 -5.64 -13.48
N SER A 155 0.43 -5.39 -13.13
CA SER A 155 -0.39 -4.39 -13.83
C SER A 155 0.24 -3.00 -13.67
N LYS A 156 0.83 -2.50 -14.75
CA LYS A 156 1.46 -1.19 -14.83
C LYS A 156 0.63 -0.28 -15.73
N LEU A 157 0.63 1.01 -15.40
CA LEU A 157 -0.03 2.06 -16.16
C LEU A 157 1.04 2.92 -16.82
N ASP A 158 1.12 2.86 -18.14
CA ASP A 158 1.92 3.78 -18.95
C ASP A 158 1.14 5.07 -19.26
N GLY A 159 1.75 6.01 -20.00
CA GLY A 159 1.09 7.26 -20.37
C GLY A 159 -0.19 7.09 -21.22
N LYS A 160 -0.30 6.03 -22.01
CA LYS A 160 -1.50 5.73 -22.81
C LYS A 160 -2.59 5.13 -21.93
N ASP A 161 -2.23 4.25 -21.00
CA ASP A 161 -3.16 3.69 -20.03
C ASP A 161 -3.74 4.80 -19.16
N MET A 162 -2.89 5.73 -18.70
CA MET A 162 -3.34 6.91 -17.96
C MET A 162 -4.28 7.80 -18.77
N GLU A 163 -4.00 8.04 -20.06
CA GLU A 163 -4.91 8.78 -20.94
C GLU A 163 -6.27 8.07 -21.04
N MET A 164 -6.27 6.75 -21.24
CA MET A 164 -7.48 5.95 -21.37
C MET A 164 -8.31 5.98 -20.08
N VAL A 165 -7.67 5.74 -18.93
CA VAL A 165 -8.30 5.81 -17.60
C VAL A 165 -8.96 7.17 -17.40
N LEU A 166 -8.25 8.27 -17.64
CA LEU A 166 -8.80 9.61 -17.42
C LEU A 166 -9.95 9.94 -18.37
N ARG A 167 -9.87 9.54 -19.64
CA ARG A 167 -10.94 9.73 -20.62
C ARG A 167 -12.19 8.94 -20.27
N ASN A 168 -12.04 7.65 -19.95
CA ASN A 168 -13.15 6.78 -19.55
C ASN A 168 -13.80 7.27 -18.25
N SER A 169 -13.02 7.92 -17.39
CA SER A 169 -13.50 8.51 -16.14
C SER A 169 -14.33 9.79 -16.29
N GLY A 170 -14.44 10.32 -17.52
CA GLY A 170 -15.20 11.52 -17.83
C GLY A 170 -14.41 12.82 -17.75
N VAL A 171 -13.06 12.75 -17.67
CA VAL A 171 -12.21 13.93 -17.77
C VAL A 171 -12.21 14.43 -19.21
N LYS A 172 -12.54 15.71 -19.40
CA LYS A 172 -12.54 16.37 -20.71
C LYS A 172 -11.15 16.91 -21.03
N ASP A 173 -10.87 17.10 -22.32
CA ASP A 173 -9.64 17.74 -22.80
C ASP A 173 -8.35 17.02 -22.35
N VAL A 174 -8.38 15.69 -22.34
CA VAL A 174 -7.22 14.82 -22.14
C VAL A 174 -6.63 14.47 -23.51
N SER A 175 -5.34 14.73 -23.71
CA SER A 175 -4.56 14.29 -24.88
C SER A 175 -3.29 13.59 -24.44
N SER A 176 -2.77 12.68 -25.27
CA SER A 176 -1.51 11.98 -25.02
C SER A 176 -0.37 12.96 -24.70
N GLU A 177 -0.24 14.03 -25.50
CA GLU A 177 0.77 15.08 -25.28
C GLU A 177 0.68 15.72 -23.89
N LYS A 178 -0.54 15.92 -23.37
CA LYS A 178 -0.75 16.53 -22.06
C LYS A 178 -0.37 15.57 -20.93
N VAL A 179 -0.71 14.29 -21.08
CA VAL A 179 -0.37 13.25 -20.10
C VAL A 179 1.13 12.98 -20.11
N GLU A 180 1.75 12.79 -21.27
CA GLU A 180 3.20 12.60 -21.42
C GLU A 180 3.98 13.80 -20.85
N SER A 181 3.53 15.03 -21.15
CA SER A 181 4.14 16.24 -20.58
C SER A 181 3.95 16.36 -19.07
N ALA A 182 2.87 15.81 -18.51
CA ALA A 182 2.63 15.79 -17.06
C ALA A 182 3.55 14.75 -16.39
N ILE A 183 3.61 13.53 -16.95
CA ILE A 183 4.50 12.46 -16.50
C ILE A 183 5.94 12.99 -16.46
N LYS A 184 6.46 13.50 -17.59
CA LYS A 184 7.82 14.05 -17.66
C LYS A 184 8.09 15.12 -16.62
N ARG A 185 7.13 16.01 -16.35
CA ARG A 185 7.32 17.10 -15.37
C ARG A 185 7.40 16.60 -13.93
N VAL A 186 6.76 15.47 -13.63
CA VAL A 186 6.70 14.91 -12.28
C VAL A 186 7.85 13.93 -12.04
N THR A 187 8.25 13.17 -13.05
CA THR A 187 9.21 12.04 -12.92
C THR A 187 10.55 12.29 -13.60
N ASP A 188 10.68 13.34 -14.42
CA ASP A 188 11.78 13.56 -15.37
C ASP A 188 11.97 12.43 -16.42
N ASP A 189 10.98 11.53 -16.56
CA ASP A 189 10.98 10.41 -17.52
C ASP A 189 9.61 10.24 -18.19
N GLU A 190 9.55 10.44 -19.51
CA GLU A 190 8.33 10.28 -20.33
C GLU A 190 7.85 8.83 -20.42
N GLN A 191 8.67 7.84 -20.12
CA GLN A 191 8.34 6.41 -20.17
C GLN A 191 8.11 5.81 -18.79
N TYR A 192 7.92 6.65 -17.77
CA TYR A 192 7.66 6.19 -16.42
C TYR A 192 6.34 5.40 -16.36
N GLU A 193 6.41 4.22 -15.74
CA GLU A 193 5.28 3.31 -15.55
C GLU A 193 4.89 3.24 -14.07
N LEU A 194 3.60 3.42 -13.78
CA LEU A 194 3.07 3.35 -12.41
C LEU A 194 2.52 1.96 -12.11
N LYS A 195 2.84 1.39 -10.94
CA LYS A 195 2.18 0.13 -10.53
C LYS A 195 0.74 0.42 -10.11
N ALA A 196 -0.23 -0.18 -10.79
CA ALA A 196 -1.65 0.04 -10.49
C ALA A 196 -2.01 -0.34 -9.04
N ASN A 197 -1.41 -1.44 -8.56
CA ASN A 197 -1.49 -1.91 -7.17
C ASN A 197 -0.97 -0.89 -6.13
N ASN A 198 -0.03 -0.01 -6.51
CA ASN A 198 0.45 1.03 -5.61
C ASN A 198 -0.56 2.18 -5.47
N ILE A 199 -1.33 2.46 -6.53
CA ILE A 199 -2.37 3.50 -6.55
C ILE A 199 -3.64 3.01 -5.84
N VAL A 200 -4.11 1.80 -6.16
CA VAL A 200 -5.36 1.21 -5.64
C VAL A 200 -5.11 -0.17 -5.00
N PRO A 201 -4.36 -0.26 -3.88
CA PRO A 201 -3.94 -1.55 -3.30
C PRO A 201 -5.07 -2.40 -2.71
N LYS A 202 -6.18 -1.79 -2.28
CA LYS A 202 -7.37 -2.49 -1.77
C LYS A 202 -8.62 -1.68 -2.07
N TYR A 203 -9.17 -1.86 -3.27
CA TYR A 203 -10.32 -1.11 -3.78
C TYR A 203 -11.52 -1.08 -2.82
N THR A 204 -11.75 -2.19 -2.11
CA THR A 204 -12.92 -2.36 -1.22
C THR A 204 -12.68 -1.93 0.23
N SER A 205 -11.44 -1.73 0.67
CA SER A 205 -11.13 -1.59 2.11
C SER A 205 -10.08 -0.54 2.48
N LYS A 206 -9.21 -0.13 1.55
CA LYS A 206 -8.25 0.93 1.84
C LYS A 206 -8.99 2.26 1.91
N SER A 207 -8.99 2.90 3.07
CA SER A 207 -9.71 4.17 3.23
C SER A 207 -8.99 5.36 2.57
N ILE A 208 -9.71 6.11 1.75
CA ILE A 208 -9.44 7.49 1.35
C ILE A 208 -9.91 8.41 2.49
N LYS A 209 -9.07 9.38 2.87
CA LYS A 209 -9.40 10.35 3.92
C LYS A 209 -9.96 11.63 3.31
N ILE A 210 -11.17 12.00 3.72
CA ILE A 210 -11.82 13.26 3.36
C ILE A 210 -11.78 14.16 4.58
N GLN A 211 -11.10 15.30 4.46
CA GLN A 211 -10.95 16.26 5.55
C GLN A 211 -11.98 17.37 5.42
N THR A 212 -12.74 17.60 6.48
CA THR A 212 -13.68 18.74 6.56
C THR A 212 -13.41 19.51 7.84
N LYS A 213 -14.01 20.70 7.98
CA LYS A 213 -13.90 21.49 9.21
C LYS A 213 -14.51 20.78 10.43
N VAL A 214 -15.52 19.94 10.23
CA VAL A 214 -16.34 19.37 11.31
C VAL A 214 -15.89 17.96 11.71
N ALA A 215 -15.42 17.17 10.75
CA ALA A 215 -15.01 15.79 10.96
C ALA A 215 -14.12 15.28 9.81
N ASP A 216 -13.32 14.27 10.12
CA ASP A 216 -12.64 13.45 9.12
C ASP A 216 -13.54 12.27 8.74
N ILE A 217 -13.74 12.06 7.44
CA ILE A 217 -14.50 10.94 6.90
C ILE A 217 -13.51 9.98 6.22
N LYS A 218 -13.73 8.67 6.40
CA LYS A 218 -12.95 7.62 5.75
C LYS A 218 -13.90 6.79 4.90
N VAL A 219 -13.57 6.62 3.62
CA VAL A 219 -14.39 5.90 2.65
C VAL A 219 -13.48 5.03 1.77
N SER A 220 -13.93 3.86 1.32
CA SER A 220 -13.17 3.07 0.34
C SER A 220 -13.26 3.73 -1.06
N PRO A 221 -12.32 3.44 -1.98
CA PRO A 221 -12.45 3.81 -3.38
C PRO A 221 -13.80 3.40 -3.98
N GLN A 222 -14.24 2.16 -3.74
CA GLN A 222 -15.53 1.65 -4.23
C GLN A 222 -16.73 2.46 -3.72
N ASP A 223 -16.72 2.85 -2.45
CA ASP A 223 -17.84 3.56 -1.83
C ASP A 223 -17.84 5.06 -2.12
N LEU A 224 -16.80 5.59 -2.77
CA LEU A 224 -16.74 6.99 -3.18
C LEU A 224 -17.91 7.37 -4.11
N ARG A 225 -18.50 6.39 -4.83
CA ARG A 225 -19.69 6.57 -5.65
C ARG A 225 -20.89 7.11 -4.88
N PHE A 226 -21.02 6.82 -3.59
CA PHE A 226 -22.12 7.27 -2.73
C PHE A 226 -21.92 8.69 -2.19
N LEU A 227 -20.76 9.31 -2.45
CA LEU A 227 -20.46 10.65 -1.99
C LEU A 227 -20.69 11.67 -3.09
N ARG A 228 -21.35 12.78 -2.75
CA ARG A 228 -21.55 13.92 -3.65
C ARG A 228 -21.38 15.23 -2.88
N GLN A 229 -20.58 16.15 -3.42
CA GLN A 229 -20.50 17.51 -2.91
C GLN A 229 -21.55 18.37 -3.61
N VAL A 230 -22.52 18.89 -2.86
CA VAL A 230 -23.69 19.59 -3.39
C VAL A 230 -23.99 20.86 -2.60
N HIS A 231 -24.75 21.78 -3.20
CA HIS A 231 -25.28 22.95 -2.48
C HIS A 231 -26.72 22.68 -2.06
N VAL A 232 -26.98 22.72 -0.75
CA VAL A 232 -28.33 22.61 -0.18
C VAL A 232 -28.67 23.93 0.50
N ASN A 233 -29.73 24.59 0.06
CA ASN A 233 -30.16 25.91 0.60
C ASN A 233 -29.01 26.95 0.64
N GLY A 234 -28.17 26.97 -0.40
CA GLY A 234 -27.01 27.86 -0.52
C GLY A 234 -25.81 27.50 0.35
N LYS A 235 -25.84 26.40 1.10
CA LYS A 235 -24.72 25.91 1.92
C LYS A 235 -24.05 24.73 1.22
N LEU A 236 -22.73 24.70 1.27
CA LEU A 236 -21.94 23.58 0.77
C LEU A 236 -22.08 22.38 1.73
N CYS A 237 -22.52 21.26 1.19
CA CYS A 237 -22.75 20.02 1.92
C CYS A 237 -22.01 18.87 1.23
N LEU A 238 -21.51 17.93 2.02
CA LEU A 238 -21.09 16.63 1.54
C LEU A 238 -22.23 15.66 1.85
N MET A 239 -22.91 15.20 0.81
CA MET A 239 -24.00 14.24 0.89
C MET A 239 -23.42 12.82 0.78
N ILE A 240 -23.87 11.94 1.68
CA ILE A 240 -23.58 10.51 1.65
C ILE A 240 -24.91 9.81 1.40
N GLU A 241 -25.03 9.15 0.26
CA GLU A 241 -26.16 8.27 -0.02
C GLU A 241 -26.04 7.01 0.83
N VAL A 242 -27.13 6.65 1.50
CA VAL A 242 -27.20 5.48 2.39
C VAL A 242 -28.38 4.62 1.96
N GLU A 243 -28.16 3.31 1.83
CA GLU A 243 -29.20 2.36 1.44
C GLU A 243 -30.13 2.00 2.62
N GLU A 244 -29.62 2.13 3.84
CA GLU A 244 -30.31 1.80 5.08
C GLU A 244 -30.34 2.99 6.03
N ASN A 245 -31.28 2.97 6.98
CA ASN A 245 -31.33 4.00 8.01
C ASN A 245 -30.03 4.00 8.84
N THR A 246 -29.51 5.19 9.09
CA THR A 246 -28.26 5.34 9.84
C THR A 246 -28.51 5.13 11.34
N VAL A 247 -27.52 4.54 12.02
CA VAL A 247 -27.54 4.32 13.46
C VAL A 247 -26.45 5.15 14.11
N ILE A 248 -26.83 5.99 15.08
CA ILE A 248 -25.90 6.81 15.87
C ILE A 248 -26.10 6.45 17.34
N GLU A 249 -25.05 5.94 18.00
CA GLU A 249 -25.08 5.55 19.42
C GLU A 249 -26.28 4.62 19.78
N GLY A 250 -26.67 3.75 18.84
CA GLY A 250 -27.79 2.82 18.99
C GLY A 250 -29.18 3.39 18.68
N PHE A 251 -29.29 4.65 18.27
CA PHE A 251 -30.53 5.27 17.82
C PHE A 251 -30.62 5.21 16.30
N GLU A 252 -31.73 4.68 15.78
CA GLU A 252 -32.04 4.75 14.35
C GLU A 252 -32.51 6.16 14.00
N MET A 253 -31.87 6.77 13.00
CA MET A 253 -32.16 8.15 12.60
C MET A 253 -33.46 8.22 11.80
N ILE A 254 -34.32 9.18 12.14
CA ILE A 254 -35.54 9.47 11.37
C ILE A 254 -35.15 10.38 10.20
N PRO A 255 -35.48 10.03 8.93
CA PRO A 255 -35.16 10.85 7.78
C PRO A 255 -35.77 12.26 7.87
N GLU A 256 -34.95 13.29 7.67
CA GLU A 256 -35.39 14.69 7.60
C GLU A 256 -35.78 15.06 6.16
N VAL A 257 -36.90 15.76 5.99
CA VAL A 257 -37.39 16.19 4.67
C VAL A 257 -36.60 17.42 4.21
N LEU A 258 -35.82 17.27 3.14
CA LEU A 258 -34.98 18.35 2.60
C LEU A 258 -35.75 19.35 1.71
N PHE A 259 -36.87 18.94 1.11
CA PHE A 259 -37.71 19.79 0.26
C PHE A 259 -39.19 19.54 0.56
N GLU A 260 -39.93 20.57 0.99
CA GLU A 260 -41.39 20.52 0.92
C GLU A 260 -41.78 20.56 -0.56
N LYS A 261 -42.41 19.49 -1.07
CA LYS A 261 -43.08 19.56 -2.38
C LYS A 261 -44.11 20.69 -2.30
N VAL A 262 -43.94 21.72 -3.13
CA VAL A 262 -44.99 22.70 -3.39
C VAL A 262 -46.22 21.91 -3.80
N LYS A 263 -47.30 21.99 -3.00
CA LYS A 263 -48.58 21.40 -3.38
C LYS A 263 -49.00 22.06 -4.69
N GLU A 264 -49.14 21.27 -5.75
CA GLU A 264 -49.89 21.70 -6.93
C GLU A 264 -51.33 21.90 -6.46
N ASP A 265 -51.70 23.16 -6.20
CA ASP A 265 -53.08 23.56 -5.98
C ASP A 265 -53.86 23.17 -7.24
N THR A 266 -54.63 22.09 -7.12
CA THR A 266 -55.61 21.69 -8.12
C THR A 266 -56.95 22.26 -7.66
N GLU A 267 -57.27 23.48 -8.08
CA GLU A 267 -58.64 23.99 -8.26
C GLU A 267 -58.72 24.93 -9.47
#